data_AF-A0A8T5A6K4-F1
#
_entry.id   AF-A0A8T5A6K4-F1
#
_cell.length_a   1.000
_cell.length_b   1.000
_cell.length_c   1.000
_cell.angle_alpha   90.00
_cell.angle_beta   90.00
_cell.angle_gamma   90.00
#
_symmetry.space_group_name_H-M   'P 1'
#
loop_
_entity.id
_entity.type
_entity.pdbx_description
1 polymer ?
#
loop_
_entity_poly.entity_id
_entity_poly.type
_entity_poly.pdbx_seq_one_letter_code
_entity_poly.pdbx_strand_id
1 'polypeptide(L)' 'MSKEKRTILSLVFMEKISGFMLLVIGVALAYYANNYIEYLGGIGPFFIMAGVILAILGLLMIISRME' A
#
# COMPACT_ATOMS: atom_id res chain seq x y z
N MET A 1 21.16 20.94 -14.32
CA MET A 1 19.90 20.56 -13.64
C MET A 1 20.00 21.02 -12.18
N SER A 2 19.10 21.90 -11.72
CA SER A 2 19.11 22.42 -10.34
C SER A 2 18.99 21.29 -9.30
N LYS A 3 19.68 21.42 -8.16
CA LYS A 3 19.59 20.48 -7.01
C LYS A 3 18.13 20.20 -6.63
N GLU A 4 17.29 21.21 -6.70
CA GLU A 4 15.86 21.17 -6.37
C GLU A 4 15.05 20.22 -7.27
N LYS A 5 15.33 20.22 -8.59
CA LYS A 5 14.70 19.28 -9.54
C LYS A 5 15.08 17.83 -9.26
N ARG A 6 16.30 17.56 -8.81
CA ARG A 6 16.71 16.19 -8.42
C ARG A 6 15.95 15.72 -7.18
N THR A 7 15.80 16.57 -6.17
CA THR A 7 15.09 16.24 -4.93
C THR A 7 13.62 15.94 -5.18
N ILE A 8 12.94 16.75 -6.01
CA ILE A 8 11.54 16.52 -6.39
C ILE A 8 11.38 15.18 -7.12
N LEU A 9 12.27 14.88 -8.07
CA LEU A 9 12.22 13.63 -8.82
C LEU A 9 12.43 12.40 -7.92
N SER A 10 13.40 12.48 -6.99
CA SER A 10 13.62 11.39 -6.03
C SER A 10 12.45 11.21 -5.06
N LEU A 11 11.78 12.30 -4.68
CA LEU A 11 10.61 12.24 -3.79
C LEU A 11 9.45 11.50 -4.46
N VAL A 12 9.14 11.86 -5.70
CA VAL A 12 8.07 11.21 -6.50
C VAL A 12 8.39 9.74 -6.74
N PHE A 13 9.66 9.40 -6.99
CA PHE A 13 10.09 8.02 -7.14
C PHE A 13 9.89 7.21 -5.85
N MET A 14 10.30 7.76 -4.71
CA MET A 14 10.09 7.13 -3.40
C MET A 14 8.62 6.98 -3.06
N GLU A 15 7.79 7.97 -3.38
CA GLU A 15 6.33 7.93 -3.19
C GLU A 15 5.70 6.74 -3.94
N LYS A 16 6.08 6.51 -5.21
CA LYS A 16 5.59 5.37 -6.00
C LYS A 16 6.07 4.03 -5.47
N ILE A 17 7.33 3.93 -5.01
CA ILE A 17 7.85 2.69 -4.39
C ILE A 17 7.11 2.38 -3.09
N SER A 18 6.95 3.37 -2.21
CA SER A 18 6.23 3.20 -0.96
C SER A 18 4.77 2.81 -1.20
N GLY A 19 4.11 3.42 -2.19
CA GLY A 19 2.76 3.05 -2.61
C GLY A 19 2.67 1.60 -3.11
N PHE A 20 3.64 1.16 -3.91
CA PHE A 20 3.72 -0.22 -4.37
C PHE A 20 3.94 -1.22 -3.23
N MET A 21 4.83 -0.91 -2.29
CA MET A 21 5.03 -1.74 -1.10
C MET A 21 3.75 -1.84 -0.26
N LEU A 22 3.06 -0.72 -0.02
CA LEU A 22 1.78 -0.69 0.69
C LEU A 22 0.72 -1.53 -0.01
N LEU A 23 0.65 -1.44 -1.34
CA LEU A 23 -0.29 -2.23 -2.14
C LEU A 23 -0.03 -3.74 -1.96
N VAL A 24 1.22 -4.17 -2.12
CA VAL A 24 1.60 -5.58 -1.98
C VAL A 24 1.35 -6.08 -0.56
N ILE A 25 1.74 -5.31 0.45
CA ILE A 25 1.53 -5.67 1.86
C ILE A 25 0.04 -5.74 2.19
N GLY A 26 -0.77 -4.78 1.73
CA GLY A 26 -2.20 -4.75 1.96
C GLY A 26 -2.92 -5.94 1.33
N VAL A 27 -2.60 -6.26 0.07
CA VAL A 27 -3.14 -7.44 -0.64
C VAL A 27 -2.72 -8.73 0.06
N ALA A 28 -1.44 -8.86 0.44
CA ALA A 28 -0.94 -10.03 1.15
C ALA A 28 -1.65 -10.20 2.50
N LEU A 29 -1.80 -9.12 3.28
CA LEU A 29 -2.48 -9.14 4.57
C LEU A 29 -3.93 -9.59 4.42
N ALA A 30 -4.67 -9.02 3.48
CA ALA A 30 -6.07 -9.40 3.23
C ALA A 30 -6.18 -10.86 2.77
N TYR A 31 -5.28 -11.31 1.89
CA TYR A 31 -5.25 -12.69 1.41
C TYR A 31 -4.97 -13.70 2.52
N TYR A 32 -3.92 -13.47 3.31
CA TYR A 32 -3.58 -14.35 4.43
C TYR A 32 -4.64 -14.30 5.53
N ALA A 33 -5.16 -13.14 5.87
CA ALA A 33 -6.24 -13.02 6.86
C ALA A 33 -7.50 -13.78 6.43
N ASN A 34 -7.82 -13.77 5.13
CA ASN A 34 -8.94 -14.54 4.59
C ASN A 34 -8.68 -16.06 4.60
N ASN A 35 -7.48 -16.50 4.21
CA ASN A 35 -7.14 -17.93 4.20
C ASN A 35 -7.06 -18.56 5.59
N TYR A 36 -6.70 -17.77 6.60
CA TYR A 36 -6.57 -18.23 7.99
C TYR A 36 -7.70 -17.68 8.88
N ILE A 37 -8.84 -17.29 8.30
CA ILE A 37 -9.92 -16.63 9.03
C ILE A 37 -10.47 -17.51 10.17
N GLU A 38 -10.51 -18.84 9.97
CA GLU A 38 -10.92 -19.80 10.99
C GLU A 38 -9.97 -19.84 12.20
N TYR A 39 -8.66 -19.64 11.97
CA TYR A 39 -7.64 -19.59 13.02
C TYR A 39 -7.58 -18.22 13.72
N LEU A 40 -7.92 -17.16 13.00
CA LEU A 40 -8.00 -15.79 13.54
C LEU A 40 -9.28 -15.58 14.36
N GLY A 41 -10.32 -16.39 14.16
CA GLY A 41 -11.59 -16.22 14.84
C GLY A 41 -12.23 -14.85 14.53
N GLY A 42 -12.84 -14.23 15.54
CA GLY A 42 -13.60 -12.98 15.37
C GLY A 42 -12.80 -11.75 14.91
N ILE A 43 -11.46 -11.78 14.99
CA ILE A 43 -10.60 -10.68 14.54
C ILE A 43 -10.18 -10.80 13.06
N GLY A 44 -10.45 -11.93 12.41
CA GLY A 44 -10.13 -12.13 10.98
C GLY A 44 -10.68 -11.03 10.06
N PRO A 45 -11.97 -10.66 10.15
CA PRO A 45 -12.55 -9.57 9.36
C PRO A 45 -11.85 -8.21 9.54
N PHE A 46 -11.32 -7.93 10.74
CA PHE A 46 -10.59 -6.69 11.01
C PHE A 46 -9.28 -6.62 10.21
N PHE A 47 -8.51 -7.71 10.17
CA PHE A 47 -7.28 -7.77 9.39
C PHE A 47 -7.53 -7.69 7.88
N ILE A 48 -8.62 -8.30 7.40
CA ILE A 48 -9.02 -8.20 5.99
C ILE A 48 -9.34 -6.74 5.65
N MET A 49 -10.14 -6.06 6.47
CA MET A 49 -10.47 -4.64 6.27
C MET A 49 -9.22 -3.75 6.30
N ALA A 50 -8.31 -3.98 7.26
CA ALA A 50 -7.04 -3.26 7.33
C ALA A 50 -6.18 -3.48 6.06
N GLY A 51 -6.09 -4.72 5.56
CA GLY A 51 -5.39 -5.04 4.33
C GLY A 51 -5.98 -4.35 3.10
N VAL A 52 -7.31 -4.31 2.99
CA VAL A 52 -8.01 -3.60 1.92
C VAL A 52 -7.74 -2.09 1.97
N ILE A 53 -7.80 -1.47 3.16
CA ILE A 53 -7.49 -0.04 3.32
C ILE A 53 -6.05 0.25 2.91
N LEU A 54 -5.09 -0.57 3.34
CA LEU A 54 -3.68 -0.43 2.96
C LEU A 54 -3.49 -0.56 1.44
N ALA A 55 -4.18 -1.51 0.81
CA ALA A 55 -4.13 -1.69 -0.65
C ALA A 55 -4.67 -0.45 -1.38
N ILE A 56 -5.79 0.11 -0.92
CA ILE A 56 -6.38 1.34 -1.49
C ILE A 56 -5.41 2.52 -1.33
N LEU A 57 -4.82 2.71 -0.15
CA LEU A 57 -3.85 3.77 0.09
C LEU A 57 -2.60 3.62 -0.80
N GLY A 58 -2.08 2.40 -0.92
CA GLY A 58 -0.96 2.10 -1.82
C GLY A 58 -1.29 2.43 -3.28
N LEU A 59 -2.50 2.06 -3.73
CA LEU A 59 -2.98 2.39 -5.07
C LEU A 59 -3.10 3.90 -5.29
N LEU A 60 -3.66 4.63 -4.33
CA LEU A 60 -3.79 6.09 -4.39
C LEU A 60 -2.42 6.77 -4.50
N MET A 61 -1.41 6.32 -3.75
CA MET A 61 -0.04 6.84 -3.85
C MET A 61 0.59 6.58 -5.21
N ILE A 62 0.36 5.40 -5.82
CA ILE A 62 0.88 5.09 -7.16
C ILE A 62 0.24 5.98 -8.22
N ILE A 63 -1.08 6.18 -8.14
CA ILE A 63 -1.89 7.00 -9.06
C ILE A 63 -1.59 8.48 -8.87
N SER A 64 -1.22 8.91 -7.67
CA SER A 64 -0.89 10.31 -7.40
C SER A 64 0.22 10.82 -8.32
N ARG A 65 0.10 12.11 -8.71
CA ARG A 65 1.05 12.81 -9.59
C ARG A 65 1.28 12.09 -10.94
N MET A 66 0.23 11.54 -11.54
CA MET A 66 0.25 11.15 -12.96
C MET A 66 0.08 12.34 -13.92
N GLU A 67 -0.14 13.54 -13.39
CA GLU A 67 -0.16 14.83 -14.09
C GLU A 67 1.05 15.70 -13.72
#